data_AF-A0A540VZV4-F1
#
_entry.id   AF-A0A540VZV4-F1
#
_cell.length_a   1.000
_cell.length_b   1.000
_cell.length_c   1.000
_cell.angle_alpha   90.00
_cell.angle_beta   90.00
_cell.angle_gamma   90.00
#
_symmetry.space_group_name_H-M   'P 1'
#
loop_
_entity.id
_entity.type
_entity.pdbx_description
1 polymer ?
#
loop_
_entity_poly.entity_id
_entity_poly.type
_entity_poly.pdbx_seq_one_letter_code
_entity_poly.pdbx_strand_id
1 'polypeptide(L)'
;MRYLSDLQQADPAAWKRVADGWLAAVNMTTTAVDDLHAQGVGPLSSFWIDPVGQAATQKVKDQANALDAAADIMRSVVMVLDGFAHSLEYAQATLNQALSMAAEYQLQVDLVQGCVQVSDVSPTVGNPPQVNQINELLREAFREADQADRQVAAELDKLTCDTGVVDPGQALDSIQGTPRRWSSPPTRATSPTARTPTWWPNGGRA
;
A
#
# COMPACT_ATOMS: atom_id res chain seq x y z
N MET A 1 11.17 6.51 3.60
CA MET A 1 11.71 7.68 2.87
C MET A 1 12.50 8.61 3.82
N ARG A 2 13.72 9.10 3.50
CA ARG A 2 14.62 9.73 4.50
C ARG A 2 14.87 11.23 4.29
N TYR A 3 14.82 11.71 3.05
CA TYR A 3 15.07 13.13 2.70
C TYR A 3 13.99 13.68 1.76
N LEU A 4 13.85 15.02 1.70
CA LEU A 4 12.88 15.68 0.82
C LEU A 4 13.24 15.48 -0.65
N SER A 5 14.54 15.39 -0.94
CA SER A 5 15.07 15.01 -2.25
C SER A 5 14.61 13.63 -2.70
N ASP A 6 14.40 12.68 -1.77
CA ASP A 6 13.92 11.33 -2.12
C ASP A 6 12.48 11.41 -2.63
N LEU A 7 11.64 12.24 -2.01
CA LEU A 7 10.26 12.46 -2.45
C LEU A 7 10.20 13.19 -3.79
N GLN A 8 11.09 14.16 -4.03
CA GLN A 8 11.18 14.85 -5.33
C GLN A 8 11.60 13.92 -6.47
N GLN A 9 12.49 12.97 -6.17
CA GLN A 9 13.02 12.03 -7.15
C GLN A 9 12.17 10.77 -7.30
N ALA A 10 11.17 10.56 -6.44
CA ALA A 10 10.25 9.46 -6.57
C ALA A 10 9.55 9.51 -7.95
N ASP A 11 9.38 8.36 -8.58
CA ASP A 11 8.68 8.21 -9.86
C ASP A 11 7.38 7.42 -9.66
N PRO A 12 6.25 8.08 -9.35
CA PRO A 12 4.95 7.41 -9.24
C PRO A 12 4.55 6.68 -10.54
N ALA A 13 4.99 7.16 -11.70
CA ALA A 13 4.69 6.53 -12.98
C ALA A 13 5.43 5.21 -13.17
N ALA A 14 6.62 5.03 -12.56
CA ALA A 14 7.26 3.71 -12.50
C ALA A 14 6.39 2.70 -11.75
N TRP A 15 5.81 3.09 -10.61
CA TRP A 15 4.96 2.20 -9.83
C TRP A 15 3.68 1.81 -10.56
N LYS A 16 3.04 2.75 -11.26
CA LYS A 16 1.91 2.46 -12.15
C LYS A 16 2.28 1.48 -13.26
N ARG A 17 3.44 1.65 -13.90
CA ARG A 17 3.92 0.70 -14.93
C ARG A 17 4.15 -0.70 -14.37
N VAL A 18 4.62 -0.82 -13.13
CA VAL A 18 4.74 -2.12 -12.47
C VAL A 18 3.36 -2.72 -12.20
N ALA A 19 2.40 -1.93 -11.73
CA ALA A 19 1.02 -2.36 -11.54
C ALA A 19 0.38 -2.84 -12.86
N ASP A 20 0.58 -2.12 -13.97
CA ASP A 20 0.13 -2.53 -15.31
C ASP A 20 0.73 -3.88 -15.74
N GLY A 21 2.01 -4.12 -15.44
CA GLY A 21 2.68 -5.39 -15.69
C GLY A 21 2.04 -6.56 -14.94
N TRP A 22 1.72 -6.36 -13.66
CA TRP A 22 0.99 -7.35 -12.87
C TRP A 22 -0.44 -7.56 -13.40
N LEU A 23 -1.13 -6.50 -13.81
CA LEU A 23 -2.45 -6.62 -14.40
C LEU A 23 -2.44 -7.41 -15.72
N ALA A 24 -1.40 -7.25 -16.54
CA ALA A 24 -1.21 -8.07 -17.72
C ALA A 24 -1.05 -9.56 -17.37
N ALA A 25 -0.26 -9.88 -16.32
CA ALA A 25 -0.10 -11.24 -15.84
C ALA A 25 -1.41 -11.84 -15.28
N VAL A 26 -2.21 -11.05 -14.57
CA VAL A 26 -3.57 -11.42 -14.13
C VAL A 26 -4.42 -11.81 -15.33
N ASN A 27 -4.47 -10.97 -16.37
CA ASN A 27 -5.28 -11.23 -17.55
C ASN A 27 -4.88 -12.53 -18.27
N MET A 28 -3.58 -12.76 -18.44
CA MET A 28 -3.06 -14.00 -19.02
C MET A 28 -3.44 -15.23 -18.18
N THR A 29 -3.38 -15.10 -16.85
CA THR A 29 -3.71 -16.18 -15.91
C THR A 29 -5.20 -16.51 -15.96
N THR A 30 -6.07 -15.50 -15.98
CA THR A 30 -7.52 -15.71 -16.13
C THR A 30 -7.87 -16.35 -17.47
N THR A 31 -7.25 -15.93 -18.58
CA THR A 31 -7.43 -16.62 -19.88
C THR A 31 -7.00 -18.09 -19.80
N ALA A 32 -5.89 -18.40 -19.12
CA ALA A 32 -5.47 -19.78 -18.94
C ALA A 32 -6.47 -20.61 -18.11
N VAL A 33 -7.09 -20.02 -17.08
CA VAL A 33 -8.17 -20.65 -16.30
C VAL A 33 -9.38 -20.96 -17.19
N ASP A 34 -9.81 -19.98 -18.00
CA ASP A 34 -10.92 -20.16 -18.93
C ASP A 34 -10.64 -21.27 -19.95
N ASP A 35 -9.41 -21.32 -20.48
CA ASP A 35 -8.96 -22.38 -21.39
C ASP A 35 -8.95 -23.76 -20.71
N LEU A 36 -8.47 -23.87 -19.47
CA LEU A 36 -8.52 -25.13 -18.71
C LEU A 36 -9.95 -25.61 -18.47
N HIS A 37 -10.89 -24.70 -18.21
CA HIS A 37 -12.30 -25.03 -18.05
C HIS A 37 -12.94 -25.46 -19.38
N ALA A 38 -12.75 -24.67 -20.44
CA ALA A 38 -13.38 -24.89 -21.74
C ALA A 38 -12.80 -26.09 -22.48
N GLN A 39 -11.48 -26.26 -22.47
CA GLN A 39 -10.76 -27.25 -23.28
C GLN A 39 -10.31 -28.48 -22.47
N GLY A 40 -10.13 -28.33 -21.16
CA GLY A 40 -9.75 -29.43 -20.26
C GLY A 40 -10.96 -30.08 -19.62
N VAL A 41 -11.60 -29.38 -18.68
CA VAL A 41 -12.65 -29.96 -17.82
C VAL A 41 -13.87 -30.41 -18.61
N GLY A 42 -14.38 -29.58 -19.53
CA GLY A 42 -15.56 -29.90 -20.34
C GLY A 42 -15.40 -31.18 -21.15
N PRO A 43 -14.39 -31.28 -22.04
CA PRO A 43 -14.17 -32.48 -22.85
C PRO A 43 -13.83 -33.72 -22.03
N LEU A 44 -12.98 -33.61 -21.00
CA LEU A 44 -12.60 -34.75 -20.16
C LEU A 44 -13.81 -35.35 -19.45
N SER A 45 -14.66 -34.49 -18.85
CA SER A 45 -15.86 -34.96 -18.15
C SER A 45 -16.93 -35.56 -19.08
N SER A 46 -16.95 -35.16 -20.35
CA SER A 46 -17.95 -35.62 -21.33
C SER A 46 -17.55 -36.92 -22.03
N PHE A 47 -16.25 -37.09 -22.33
CA PHE A 47 -15.77 -38.20 -23.16
C PHE A 47 -14.98 -39.26 -22.39
N TRP A 48 -14.51 -38.95 -21.17
CA TRP A 48 -13.70 -39.86 -20.37
C TRP A 48 -14.26 -40.00 -18.95
N ILE A 49 -15.35 -40.76 -18.85
CA ILE A 49 -16.17 -40.89 -17.62
C ILE A 49 -15.70 -41.96 -16.63
N ASP A 50 -14.68 -42.73 -16.99
CA ASP A 50 -14.15 -43.79 -16.13
C ASP A 50 -13.44 -43.20 -14.89
N PRO A 51 -13.09 -44.02 -13.87
CA PRO A 51 -12.43 -43.51 -12.67
C PRO A 51 -11.11 -42.77 -12.93
N VAL A 52 -10.40 -43.11 -14.01
CA VAL A 52 -9.14 -42.45 -14.38
C VAL A 52 -9.42 -41.07 -14.98
N GLY A 53 -10.40 -40.96 -15.87
CA GLY A 53 -10.84 -39.70 -16.46
C GLY A 53 -11.48 -38.75 -15.43
N GLN A 54 -12.19 -39.28 -14.43
CA GLN A 54 -12.65 -38.51 -13.28
C GLN A 54 -11.48 -37.94 -12.47
N ALA A 55 -10.46 -38.76 -12.17
CA ALA A 55 -9.27 -38.30 -11.46
C ALA A 55 -8.49 -37.25 -12.27
N ALA A 56 -8.34 -37.44 -13.59
CA ALA A 56 -7.72 -36.47 -14.48
C ALA A 56 -8.50 -35.14 -14.52
N THR A 57 -9.83 -35.21 -14.64
CA THR A 57 -10.71 -34.04 -14.60
C THR A 57 -10.54 -33.27 -13.29
N GLN A 58 -10.48 -33.98 -12.16
CA GLN A 58 -10.28 -33.34 -10.86
C GLN A 58 -8.93 -32.62 -10.79
N LYS A 59 -7.85 -33.21 -11.31
CA LYS A 59 -6.54 -32.55 -11.35
C LYS A 59 -6.51 -31.28 -12.19
N VAL A 60 -7.22 -31.27 -13.32
CA VAL A 60 -7.35 -30.05 -14.13
C VAL A 60 -8.12 -28.97 -13.38
N LYS A 61 -9.21 -29.33 -12.67
CA LYS A 61 -9.95 -28.40 -11.80
C LYS A 61 -9.08 -27.83 -10.69
N ASP A 62 -8.32 -28.68 -10.00
CA ASP A 62 -7.42 -28.26 -8.93
C ASP A 62 -6.41 -27.22 -9.46
N GLN A 63 -5.86 -27.44 -10.66
CA GLN A 63 -4.93 -26.51 -11.29
C GLN A 63 -5.58 -25.20 -11.72
N ALA A 64 -6.80 -25.26 -12.28
CA ALA A 64 -7.55 -24.06 -12.65
C ALA A 64 -7.88 -23.21 -11.42
N ASN A 65 -8.32 -23.83 -10.32
CA ASN A 65 -8.55 -23.16 -9.05
C ASN A 65 -7.27 -22.52 -8.49
N ALA A 66 -6.13 -23.20 -8.57
CA ALA A 66 -4.85 -22.65 -8.13
C ALA A 66 -4.45 -21.40 -8.91
N LEU A 67 -4.67 -21.40 -10.22
CA LEU A 67 -4.41 -20.25 -11.08
C LEU A 67 -5.37 -19.09 -10.80
N ASP A 68 -6.65 -19.38 -10.51
CA ASP A 68 -7.62 -18.35 -10.16
C ASP A 68 -7.27 -17.67 -8.82
N ALA A 69 -6.90 -18.46 -7.81
CA ALA A 69 -6.38 -17.94 -6.54
C ALA A 69 -5.13 -17.07 -6.74
N ALA A 70 -4.19 -17.50 -7.60
CA ALA A 70 -3.01 -16.71 -7.93
C ALA A 70 -3.38 -15.39 -8.64
N ALA A 71 -4.36 -15.41 -9.56
CA ALA A 71 -4.85 -14.20 -10.22
C ALA A 71 -5.43 -13.20 -9.22
N ASP A 72 -6.16 -13.66 -8.21
CA ASP A 72 -6.71 -12.80 -7.16
C ASP A 72 -5.63 -12.16 -6.27
N ILE A 73 -4.62 -12.93 -5.86
CA ILE A 73 -3.47 -12.40 -5.11
C ILE A 73 -2.75 -11.32 -5.96
N MET A 74 -2.53 -11.59 -7.25
CA MET A 74 -1.90 -10.63 -8.15
C MET A 74 -2.75 -9.35 -8.32
N ARG A 75 -4.08 -9.45 -8.36
CA ARG A 75 -4.96 -8.27 -8.35
C ARG A 75 -4.78 -7.45 -7.08
N SER A 76 -4.63 -8.08 -5.92
CA SER A 76 -4.34 -7.37 -4.68
C SER A 76 -3.01 -6.63 -4.73
N VAL A 77 -1.96 -7.22 -5.34
CA VAL A 77 -0.69 -6.52 -5.59
C VAL A 77 -0.91 -5.28 -6.46
N VAL A 78 -1.65 -5.39 -7.57
CA VAL A 78 -1.99 -4.24 -8.43
C VAL A 78 -2.63 -3.11 -7.63
N MET A 79 -3.64 -3.44 -6.80
CA MET A 79 -4.33 -2.43 -5.98
C MET A 79 -3.40 -1.72 -4.98
N VAL A 80 -2.47 -2.46 -4.37
CA VAL A 80 -1.49 -1.90 -3.42
C VAL A 80 -0.52 -0.95 -4.14
N LEU A 81 -0.01 -1.35 -5.31
CA LEU A 81 0.92 -0.54 -6.10
C LEU A 81 0.25 0.72 -6.67
N ASP A 82 -1.00 0.63 -7.14
CA ASP A 82 -1.76 1.79 -7.60
C ASP A 82 -2.06 2.77 -6.46
N GLY A 83 -2.46 2.24 -5.29
CA GLY A 83 -2.65 3.03 -4.08
C GLY A 83 -1.37 3.76 -3.66
N PHE A 84 -0.23 3.07 -3.73
CA PHE A 84 1.06 3.68 -3.45
C PHE A 84 1.40 4.82 -4.40
N ALA A 85 1.25 4.59 -5.70
CA ALA A 85 1.52 5.59 -6.72
C ALA A 85 0.65 6.84 -6.49
N HIS A 86 -0.63 6.66 -6.15
CA HIS A 86 -1.52 7.78 -5.86
C HIS A 86 -1.10 8.56 -4.61
N SER A 87 -0.71 7.89 -3.52
CA SER A 87 -0.19 8.56 -2.33
C SER A 87 1.11 9.32 -2.60
N LEU A 88 2.00 8.78 -3.44
CA LEU A 88 3.22 9.50 -3.85
C LEU A 88 2.89 10.74 -4.70
N GLU A 89 1.94 10.63 -5.64
CA GLU A 89 1.47 11.78 -6.43
C GLU A 89 0.92 12.88 -5.54
N TYR A 90 0.10 12.52 -4.54
CA TYR A 90 -0.45 13.47 -3.57
C TYR A 90 0.66 14.12 -2.72
N ALA A 91 1.60 13.32 -2.20
CA ALA A 91 2.72 13.83 -1.43
C ALA A 91 3.60 14.79 -2.25
N GLN A 92 3.86 14.46 -3.52
CA GLN A 92 4.59 15.34 -4.44
C GLN A 92 3.83 16.62 -4.78
N ALA A 93 2.50 16.55 -4.96
CA ALA A 93 1.68 17.73 -5.20
C ALA A 93 1.71 18.69 -3.99
N THR A 94 1.55 18.16 -2.78
CA THR A 94 1.63 18.91 -1.52
C THR A 94 3.01 19.54 -1.34
N LEU A 95 4.08 18.79 -1.64
CA LEU A 95 5.43 19.28 -1.61
C LEU A 95 5.65 20.44 -2.60
N ASN A 96 5.23 20.27 -3.85
CA ASN A 96 5.38 21.30 -4.88
C ASN A 96 4.60 22.56 -4.53
N GLN A 97 3.43 22.42 -3.91
CA GLN A 97 2.69 23.55 -3.35
C GLN A 97 3.50 24.29 -2.28
N ALA A 98 4.10 23.56 -1.32
CA ALA A 98 4.94 24.15 -0.29
C ALA A 98 6.14 24.91 -0.87
N LEU A 99 6.80 24.33 -1.89
CA LEU A 99 7.95 24.94 -2.57
C LEU A 99 7.54 26.19 -3.38
N SER A 100 6.39 26.16 -4.05
CA SER A 100 5.84 27.33 -4.75
C SER A 100 5.57 28.47 -3.78
N MET A 101 4.93 28.18 -2.65
CA MET A 101 4.66 29.18 -1.60
C MET A 101 5.95 29.74 -0.99
N ALA A 102 6.96 28.89 -0.77
CA ALA A 102 8.26 29.35 -0.28
C ALA A 102 8.94 30.29 -1.28
N ALA A 103 8.90 29.96 -2.58
CA ALA A 103 9.45 30.81 -3.63
C ALA A 103 8.73 32.16 -3.73
N GLU A 104 7.39 32.18 -3.62
CA GLU A 104 6.57 33.40 -3.60
C GLU A 104 6.96 34.34 -2.44
N TYR A 105 7.27 33.77 -1.28
CA TYR A 105 7.70 34.52 -0.10
C TYR A 105 9.21 34.72 -0.01
N GLN A 106 9.97 34.35 -1.05
CA GLN A 106 11.43 34.43 -1.10
C GLN A 106 12.12 33.72 0.08
N LEU A 107 11.48 32.67 0.58
CA LEU A 107 11.96 31.82 1.66
C LEU A 107 12.79 30.67 1.08
N GLN A 108 13.94 30.38 1.69
CA GLN A 108 14.74 29.22 1.31
C GLN A 108 14.25 27.98 2.07
N VAL A 109 14.14 26.85 1.38
CA VAL A 109 13.77 25.56 1.99
C VAL A 109 15.02 24.68 2.04
N ASP A 110 15.34 24.17 3.23
CA ASP A 110 16.34 23.14 3.41
C ASP A 110 15.71 21.79 3.00
N LEU A 111 16.14 21.26 1.86
CA LEU A 111 15.66 19.99 1.31
C LEU A 111 16.24 18.76 2.06
N VAL A 112 17.23 18.94 2.93
CA VAL A 112 17.77 17.88 3.77
C VAL A 112 16.99 17.79 5.08
N GLN A 113 16.72 18.93 5.71
CA GLN A 113 15.99 19.00 6.98
C GLN A 113 14.46 19.08 6.82
N GLY A 114 13.97 19.43 5.63
CA GLY A 114 12.54 19.55 5.35
C GLY A 114 11.89 20.77 6.01
N CYS A 115 12.65 21.85 6.21
CA CYS A 115 12.18 23.06 6.89
C CYS A 115 12.60 24.33 6.16
N VAL A 116 11.83 25.40 6.36
CA VAL A 116 12.20 26.73 5.85
C VAL A 116 13.36 27.31 6.65
N GLN A 117 14.43 27.74 5.97
CA GLN A 117 15.48 28.57 6.55
C GLN A 117 15.13 30.05 6.39
N VAL A 118 15.02 30.75 7.51
CA VAL A 118 14.88 32.21 7.54
C VAL A 118 16.28 32.80 7.70
N SER A 119 16.76 33.54 6.71
CA SER A 119 18.05 34.23 6.80
C SER A 119 17.93 35.47 7.69
N ASP A 120 18.84 35.63 8.66
CA ASP A 120 18.89 36.77 9.61
C ASP A 120 19.14 38.15 8.98
N VAL A 121 19.37 38.22 7.65
CA VAL A 121 19.96 39.39 6.97
C VAL A 121 18.95 40.24 6.20
N SER A 122 17.68 39.83 6.06
CA SER A 122 16.69 40.58 5.28
C SER A 122 15.60 41.19 6.16
N PRO A 123 15.27 42.50 6.07
CA PRO A 123 14.28 43.15 6.91
C PRO A 123 12.83 42.75 6.59
N THR A 124 12.62 42.06 5.47
CA THR A 124 11.32 41.51 5.06
C THR A 124 11.24 40.04 5.47
N VAL A 125 11.34 39.79 6.77
CA VAL A 125 11.26 38.44 7.33
C VAL A 125 9.82 37.94 7.16
N GLY A 126 9.64 36.81 6.46
CA GLY A 126 8.33 36.20 6.22
C GLY A 126 7.45 36.20 7.47
N ASN A 127 6.19 36.57 7.31
CA ASN A 127 5.25 36.67 8.43
C ASN A 127 5.21 35.28 9.12
N PRO A 128 5.41 35.15 10.44
CA PRO A 128 5.42 33.85 11.13
C PRO A 128 4.31 32.86 10.73
N PRO A 129 3.07 33.30 10.42
CA PRO A 129 2.02 32.43 9.88
C PRO A 129 2.37 31.76 8.54
N GLN A 130 3.07 32.45 7.63
CA GLN A 130 3.46 31.92 6.32
C GLN A 130 4.52 30.83 6.44
N VAL A 131 5.54 31.06 7.27
CA VAL A 131 6.58 30.07 7.58
C VAL A 131 5.96 28.83 8.22
N ASN A 132 5.04 29.01 9.16
CA ASN A 132 4.33 27.90 9.78
C ASN A 132 3.50 27.12 8.76
N GLN A 133 2.77 27.80 7.89
CA GLN A 133 1.96 27.15 6.87
C GLN A 133 2.80 26.30 5.91
N ILE A 134 3.95 26.82 5.44
CA ILE A 134 4.86 26.05 4.57
C ILE A 134 5.41 24.84 5.32
N ASN A 135 5.87 25.01 6.56
CA ASN A 135 6.38 23.90 7.36
C ASN A 135 5.32 22.81 7.62
N GLU A 136 4.04 23.18 7.80
CA GLU A 136 2.96 22.20 7.92
C GLU A 136 2.73 21.43 6.62
N LEU A 137 2.76 22.10 5.45
CA LEU A 137 2.68 21.40 4.16
C LEU A 137 3.86 20.45 3.92
N LEU A 138 5.08 20.88 4.28
CA LEU A 138 6.27 20.03 4.18
C LEU A 138 6.14 18.79 5.08
N ARG A 139 5.72 18.97 6.34
CA ARG A 139 5.47 17.87 7.27
C ARG A 139 4.40 16.92 6.76
N GLU A 140 3.33 17.45 6.21
CA GLU A 140 2.23 16.66 5.67
C GLU A 140 2.67 15.80 4.48
N ALA A 141 3.41 16.39 3.54
CA ALA A 141 3.98 15.65 2.41
C ALA A 141 4.87 14.48 2.88
N PHE A 142 5.73 14.72 3.88
CA PHE A 142 6.56 13.68 4.47
C PHE A 142 5.77 12.60 5.19
N ARG A 143 4.81 13.03 6.02
CA ARG A 143 3.96 12.12 6.79
C ARG A 143 3.21 11.18 5.86
N GLU A 144 2.66 11.71 4.78
CA GLU A 144 1.93 10.91 3.79
C GLU A 144 2.86 9.94 3.07
N ALA A 145 4.00 10.40 2.57
CA ALA A 145 4.96 9.53 1.87
C ALA A 145 5.49 8.40 2.77
N ASP A 146 5.82 8.70 4.03
CA ASP A 146 6.31 7.72 5.00
C ASP A 146 5.22 6.77 5.50
N GLN A 147 3.96 7.22 5.56
CA GLN A 147 2.83 6.35 5.84
C GLN A 147 2.58 5.40 4.67
N ALA A 148 2.59 5.91 3.44
CA ALA A 148 2.39 5.13 2.23
C ALA A 148 3.47 4.05 2.06
N ASP A 149 4.74 4.42 2.26
CA ASP A 149 5.90 3.50 2.22
C ASP A 149 5.74 2.33 3.20
N ARG A 150 5.44 2.64 4.47
CA ARG A 150 5.23 1.61 5.51
C ARG A 150 4.00 0.74 5.24
N GLN A 151 2.92 1.34 4.76
CA GLN A 151 1.69 0.60 4.48
C GLN A 151 1.89 -0.37 3.31
N VAL A 152 2.53 0.07 2.24
CA VAL A 152 2.79 -0.77 1.07
C VAL A 152 3.72 -1.92 1.40
N ALA A 153 4.80 -1.67 2.15
CA ALA A 153 5.65 -2.73 2.65
C ALA A 153 4.86 -3.76 3.46
N ALA A 154 4.02 -3.30 4.40
CA ALA A 154 3.20 -4.19 5.22
C ALA A 154 2.17 -4.99 4.42
N GLU A 155 1.52 -4.40 3.41
CA GLU A 155 0.54 -5.12 2.57
C GLU A 155 1.24 -6.13 1.64
N LEU A 156 2.39 -5.78 1.04
CA LEU A 156 3.15 -6.72 0.20
C LEU A 156 3.72 -7.89 1.01
N ASP A 157 4.16 -7.65 2.26
CA ASP A 157 4.63 -8.71 3.16
C ASP A 157 3.50 -9.71 3.50
N LYS A 158 2.26 -9.22 3.69
CA LYS A 158 1.10 -10.10 3.88
C LYS A 158 0.85 -10.95 2.64
N LEU A 159 0.80 -10.33 1.46
CA LEU A 159 0.54 -11.04 0.20
C LEU A 159 1.62 -12.08 -0.12
N THR A 160 2.86 -11.87 0.33
CA THR A 160 3.94 -12.86 0.21
C THR A 160 3.64 -14.13 1.00
N CYS A 161 2.99 -14.03 2.17
CA CYS A 161 2.58 -15.17 2.98
C CYS A 161 1.47 -16.00 2.32
N ASP A 162 0.69 -15.40 1.41
CA ASP A 162 -0.47 -16.02 0.77
C ASP A 162 -0.12 -16.74 -0.55
N THR A 163 1.14 -16.66 -1.01
CA THR A 163 1.62 -17.27 -2.28
C THR A 163 1.52 -18.80 -2.36
N GLY A 164 1.10 -19.48 -1.28
CA GLY A 164 0.84 -20.92 -1.23
C GLY A 164 -0.64 -21.32 -1.22
N VAL A 165 -1.57 -20.37 -1.32
CA VAL A 165 -3.02 -20.65 -1.26
C VAL A 165 -3.51 -21.20 -2.61
N VAL A 166 -4.03 -22.44 -2.57
CA VAL A 166 -4.53 -23.17 -3.74
C VAL A 166 -6.06 -23.08 -3.87
N ASP A 167 -6.74 -22.66 -2.79
CA ASP A 167 -8.20 -22.50 -2.73
C ASP A 167 -8.59 -21.03 -2.97
N PRO A 168 -9.34 -20.72 -4.06
CA PRO A 168 -9.82 -19.38 -4.35
C PRO A 168 -10.64 -18.75 -3.21
N GLY A 169 -11.39 -19.56 -2.45
CA GLY A 169 -12.15 -19.07 -1.30
C GLY A 169 -11.26 -18.56 -0.17
N GLN A 170 -10.15 -19.24 0.09
CA GLN A 170 -9.16 -18.82 1.10
C GLN A 170 -8.35 -17.61 0.63
N ALA A 171 -8.06 -17.50 -0.67
CA ALA A 171 -7.43 -16.32 -1.25
C ALA A 171 -8.37 -15.11 -1.13
N LEU A 172 -9.66 -15.28 -1.41
CA LEU A 172 -10.62 -14.20 -1.27
C LEU A 172 -10.83 -13.78 0.20
N ASP A 173 -10.88 -14.72 1.14
CA ASP A 173 -11.04 -14.42 2.57
C ASP A 173 -9.80 -13.76 3.18
N SER A 174 -8.58 -14.11 2.76
CA SER A 174 -7.35 -13.41 3.16
C SER A 174 -7.33 -11.97 2.62
N ILE A 175 -7.83 -11.77 1.39
CA ILE A 175 -7.97 -10.45 0.76
C ILE A 175 -9.08 -9.60 1.43
N GLN A 176 -10.20 -10.21 1.84
CA GLN A 176 -11.38 -9.52 2.39
C GLN A 176 -11.39 -9.40 3.93
N GLY A 177 -10.65 -10.25 4.64
CA GLY A 177 -10.58 -10.29 6.11
C GLY A 177 -9.91 -9.08 6.77
N THR A 178 -9.31 -8.19 5.97
CA THR A 178 -8.72 -6.93 6.46
C THR A 178 -9.73 -5.80 6.31
N PRO A 179 -10.25 -5.18 7.39
CA PRO A 179 -11.18 -4.07 7.25
C PRO A 179 -10.48 -2.90 6.55
N ARG A 180 -10.90 -2.62 5.30
CA ARG A 180 -10.56 -1.40 4.55
C ARG A 180 -11.07 -0.18 5.32
N ARG A 181 -10.25 0.38 6.22
CA ARG A 181 -10.57 1.62 6.93
C ARG A 181 -9.63 2.73 6.49
N TRP A 182 -9.96 3.37 5.37
CA TRP A 182 -9.41 4.67 4.96
C TRP A 182 -10.14 5.85 5.65
N SER A 183 -10.48 5.74 6.95
CA SER A 183 -11.00 6.90 7.69
C SER A 183 -9.99 7.33 8.75
N SER A 184 -9.58 8.59 8.66
CA SER A 184 -8.83 9.34 9.67
C SER A 184 -9.35 9.03 11.08
N PRO A 185 -8.46 8.96 12.09
CA PRO A 185 -8.90 8.63 13.44
C PRO A 185 -9.89 9.69 13.96
N PRO A 186 -10.98 9.30 14.63
CA PRO A 186 -11.84 10.27 15.29
C PRO A 186 -11.06 10.93 16.43
N THR A 187 -11.01 12.25 16.40
CA THR A 187 -10.48 13.11 17.45
C THR A 187 -11.11 12.73 18.80
N ARG A 188 -10.35 12.08 19.68
CA ARG A 188 -10.79 11.77 21.04
C ARG A 188 -10.58 12.98 21.93
N ALA A 189 -11.60 13.82 22.05
CA ALA A 189 -11.73 14.74 23.19
C ALA A 189 -12.51 14.04 24.31
N THR A 190 -11.85 13.82 25.45
CA THR A 190 -12.28 14.13 26.84
C THR A 190 -11.57 13.23 27.88
N SER A 191 -10.94 13.90 28.84
CA SER A 191 -10.16 13.40 29.99
C SER A 191 -11.05 12.86 31.14
N PRO A 192 -10.53 12.67 32.37
CA PRO A 192 -9.61 11.64 32.84
C PRO A 192 -10.29 10.74 33.88
N THR A 193 -9.89 9.48 34.01
CA THR A 193 -10.16 8.72 35.25
C THR A 193 -8.93 7.91 35.59
N ALA A 194 -8.22 8.40 36.61
CA ALA A 194 -7.13 7.68 37.23
C ALA A 194 -7.63 6.32 37.71
N ARG A 195 -7.10 5.25 37.13
CA ARG A 195 -7.11 3.91 37.71
C ARG A 195 -5.67 3.41 37.64
N THR A 196 -5.01 3.42 38.78
CA THR A 196 -3.66 2.89 39.02
C THR A 196 -3.55 1.44 38.52
N PRO A 197 -2.51 1.09 37.73
CA PRO A 197 -2.25 -0.29 37.36
C PRO A 197 -1.62 -1.06 38.53
N THR A 198 -2.34 -2.07 39.02
CA THR A 198 -1.80 -3.12 39.91
C THR A 198 -1.08 -4.16 39.06
N TRP A 199 0.23 -3.99 38.86
CA TRP A 199 1.16 -5.09 38.55
C TRP A 199 2.60 -4.64 38.83
N TRP A 200 2.99 -4.75 40.09
CA TRP A 200 4.40 -4.85 40.50
C TRP A 200 4.49 -6.10 41.37
N PRO A 201 5.23 -7.15 40.97
CA PRO A 201 5.54 -8.23 41.88
C PRO A 201 6.78 -7.83 42.70
N ASN A 202 6.57 -7.66 44.00
CA ASN A 202 7.65 -7.46 44.96
C ASN A 202 8.05 -8.82 45.54
N GLY A 203 9.31 -9.21 45.33
CA GLY A 203 10.10 -9.97 46.30
C GLY A 203 10.23 -11.48 46.13
N GLY A 204 11.48 -11.98 46.15
CA GLY A 204 11.74 -13.38 46.51
C GLY A 204 13.11 -13.98 46.21
N ARG A 205 14.17 -13.50 46.89
CA ARG A 205 15.36 -14.24 47.41
C ARG A 205 16.04 -15.34 46.57
N ALA A 206 17.32 -15.12 46.25
CA ALA A 206 18.48 -15.86 46.79
C ALA A 206 19.73 -14.97 46.69
#